data_AF-A0A7Z9WQL0-F1
#
_entry.id   AF-A0A7Z9WQL0-F1
#
_cell.length_a   1.000
_cell.length_b   1.000
_cell.length_c   1.000
_cell.angle_alpha   90.00
_cell.angle_beta   90.00
_cell.angle_gamma   90.00
#
_symmetry.space_group_name_H-M   'P 1'
#
loop_
_entity.id
_entity.type
_entity.pdbx_description
1 polymer ?
#
loop_
_entity_poly.entity_id
_entity_poly.type
_entity_poly.pdbx_seq_one_letter_code
_entity_poly.pdbx_strand_id
1 'polypeptide(L)'
;FAILPLFALANAGVALDHSLSALAHPVSLGVIMGLLIGKPLGITLFAWLAVRSGLAAMPTGVTWRGICGAGWLGGIGFTMSLFIAGLAFGDIPLLSVAKVGILSASLIAGVVGWTLLRGIGPAAEKATAGE
;
A
#
# COMPACT_ATOMS: atom_id res chain seq x y z
N PHE A 1 7.47 11.87 16.75
CA PHE A 1 8.53 11.66 15.73
C PHE A 1 9.58 10.60 16.07
N ALA A 2 9.72 10.08 17.30
CA ALA A 2 10.76 9.09 17.61
C ALA A 2 10.38 7.62 17.29
N ILE A 3 9.14 7.22 17.57
CA ILE A 3 8.72 5.82 17.58
C ILE A 3 8.78 5.19 16.19
N LEU A 4 8.16 5.84 15.19
CA LEU A 4 8.04 5.27 13.85
C LEU A 4 9.40 5.14 13.13
N PRO A 5 10.29 6.16 13.15
CA PRO A 5 11.63 6.01 12.59
C PRO A 5 12.48 4.97 13.32
N LEU A 6 12.40 4.89 14.65
CA LEU A 6 13.13 3.87 15.42
C LEU A 6 12.64 2.46 15.10
N PHE A 7 11.32 2.27 15.01
CA PHE A 7 10.72 0.99 14.61
C PHE A 7 11.17 0.57 13.22
N ALA A 8 11.12 1.50 12.26
CA ALA A 8 11.56 1.27 10.89
C ALA A 8 13.04 0.89 10.85
N LEU A 9 13.91 1.60 11.57
CA LEU A 9 15.33 1.29 11.63
C LEU A 9 15.61 -0.09 12.24
N ALA A 10 14.90 -0.45 13.31
CA ALA A 10 15.07 -1.74 13.99
C ALA A 10 14.55 -2.93 13.17
N ASN A 11 13.50 -2.73 12.37
CA ASN A 11 12.80 -3.83 11.69
C ASN A 11 13.05 -3.92 10.18
N ALA A 12 13.41 -2.82 9.51
CA ALA A 12 13.65 -2.79 8.07
C ALA A 12 15.04 -3.33 7.66
N GLY A 13 15.92 -3.63 8.61
CA GLY A 13 17.19 -4.32 8.34
C GLY A 13 16.93 -5.72 7.76
N VAL A 14 17.22 -5.90 6.47
CA VAL A 14 17.09 -7.17 5.75
C VAL A 14 18.40 -7.45 5.02
N ALA A 15 18.94 -8.66 5.18
CA ALA A 15 20.11 -9.11 4.44
C ALA A 15 19.73 -9.35 2.97
N LEU A 16 20.36 -8.63 2.04
CA LEU A 16 20.04 -8.67 0.62
C LEU A 16 20.79 -9.74 -0.17
N ASP A 17 21.69 -10.49 0.48
CA ASP A 17 22.60 -11.46 -0.15
C ASP A 17 21.89 -12.51 -1.02
N HIS A 18 20.61 -12.79 -0.71
CA HIS A 18 19.76 -13.73 -1.46
C HIS A 18 18.39 -13.13 -1.83
N SER A 19 18.33 -11.83 -2.08
CA SER A 19 17.08 -11.09 -2.33
C SER A 19 16.27 -11.62 -3.53
N LEU A 20 16.92 -12.07 -4.61
CA LEU A 20 16.22 -12.61 -5.78
C LEU A 20 15.51 -13.95 -5.50
N SER A 21 16.15 -14.87 -4.77
CA SER A 21 15.52 -16.13 -4.38
C SER A 21 14.46 -15.91 -3.30
N ALA A 22 14.65 -14.95 -2.40
CA ALA A 22 13.64 -14.54 -1.44
C ALA A 22 12.37 -13.98 -2.11
N LEU A 23 12.51 -13.22 -3.20
CA LEU A 23 11.36 -12.70 -3.96
C LEU A 23 10.52 -13.81 -4.60
N ALA A 24 11.16 -14.88 -5.07
CA ALA A 24 10.49 -16.03 -5.66
C ALA A 24 9.84 -16.97 -4.62
N HIS A 25 10.13 -16.77 -3.33
CA HIS A 25 9.58 -17.61 -2.27
C HIS A 25 8.06 -17.39 -2.11
N PRO A 26 7.26 -18.46 -1.90
CA PRO A 26 5.80 -18.36 -1.80
C PRO A 26 5.30 -17.34 -0.77
N VAL A 27 5.98 -17.21 0.37
CA VAL A 27 5.65 -16.21 1.40
C VAL A 27 5.80 -14.78 0.89
N SER A 28 6.91 -14.47 0.21
CA SER A 28 7.13 -13.14 -0.36
C SER A 28 6.09 -12.84 -1.45
N LEU A 29 5.84 -13.81 -2.35
CA LEU A 29 4.82 -13.67 -3.39
C LEU A 29 3.42 -13.45 -2.81
N GLY A 30 3.05 -14.19 -1.76
CA GLY A 30 1.77 -14.03 -1.07
C GLY A 30 1.62 -12.64 -0.46
N VAL A 31 2.67 -12.13 0.18
CA VAL A 31 2.71 -10.76 0.71
C VAL A 31 2.59 -9.74 -0.42
N ILE A 32 3.37 -9.87 -1.49
CA ILE A 32 3.36 -8.95 -2.62
C ILE A 32 1.97 -8.91 -3.25
N MET A 33 1.38 -10.06 -3.55
CA MET A 33 0.05 -10.14 -4.14
C MET A 33 -1.02 -9.59 -3.17
N GLY A 34 -0.91 -9.90 -1.87
CA GLY A 34 -1.83 -9.37 -0.87
C GLY A 34 -1.81 -7.84 -0.78
N LEU A 35 -0.62 -7.23 -0.85
CA LEU A 35 -0.47 -5.78 -0.78
C LEU A 35 -0.80 -5.09 -2.11
N LEU A 36 -0.32 -5.60 -3.24
CA LEU A 36 -0.48 -4.97 -4.56
C LEU A 36 -1.84 -5.22 -5.20
N ILE A 37 -2.48 -6.35 -4.91
CA ILE A 37 -3.78 -6.70 -5.47
C ILE A 37 -4.86 -6.53 -4.40
N GLY A 38 -4.66 -7.13 -3.23
CA GLY A 38 -5.68 -7.16 -2.17
C GLY A 38 -6.12 -5.77 -1.73
N LYS A 39 -5.18 -4.86 -1.46
CA LYS A 39 -5.51 -3.52 -0.97
C LYS A 39 -6.12 -2.60 -2.05
N PRO A 40 -5.54 -2.46 -3.26
CA PRO A 40 -6.15 -1.61 -4.28
C PRO A 40 -7.52 -2.14 -4.72
N LEU A 41 -7.66 -3.46 -4.92
CA LEU A 41 -8.95 -4.05 -5.28
C LEU A 41 -9.95 -3.91 -4.14
N GLY A 42 -9.57 -4.22 -2.90
CA GLY A 42 -10.45 -4.13 -1.75
C GLY A 42 -10.97 -2.71 -1.54
N ILE A 43 -10.06 -1.72 -1.48
CA ILE A 43 -10.43 -0.32 -1.29
C ILE A 43 -11.35 0.16 -2.42
N THR A 44 -10.99 -0.11 -3.67
CA THR A 44 -11.77 0.35 -4.83
C THR A 44 -13.13 -0.33 -4.90
N LEU A 45 -13.19 -1.65 -4.68
CA LEU A 45 -14.42 -2.43 -4.74
C LEU A 45 -15.39 -2.03 -3.64
N PHE A 46 -14.93 -1.93 -2.39
CA PHE A 46 -15.80 -1.55 -1.29
C PHE A 46 -16.25 -0.09 -1.39
N ALA A 47 -15.40 0.82 -1.87
CA ALA A 47 -15.82 2.18 -2.19
C ALA A 47 -16.89 2.20 -3.28
N TRP A 48 -16.71 1.40 -4.34
CA TRP A 48 -17.71 1.27 -5.41
C TRP A 48 -19.03 0.67 -4.92
N LEU A 49 -18.99 -0.37 -4.10
CA LEU A 49 -20.17 -0.98 -3.49
C LEU A 49 -20.92 0.01 -2.61
N ALA A 50 -20.21 0.77 -1.77
CA ALA A 50 -20.81 1.77 -0.89
C ALA A 50 -21.51 2.90 -1.67
N VAL A 51 -20.89 3.36 -2.76
CA VAL A 51 -21.49 4.38 -3.63
C VAL A 51 -22.69 3.81 -4.41
N ARG A 52 -22.56 2.58 -4.91
CA ARG A 52 -23.62 1.94 -5.71
C ARG A 52 -24.85 1.56 -4.88
N SER A 53 -24.67 1.17 -3.62
CA SER A 53 -25.77 0.85 -2.72
C SER A 53 -26.45 2.08 -2.11
N GLY A 54 -25.92 3.28 -2.36
CA GLY A 54 -26.42 4.54 -1.79
C GLY A 54 -26.02 4.75 -0.32
N LEU A 55 -25.15 3.90 0.24
CA LEU A 55 -24.63 4.04 1.61
C LEU A 55 -23.68 5.23 1.77
N ALA A 56 -23.01 5.62 0.68
CA ALA A 56 -22.11 6.76 0.63
C ALA A 56 -22.28 7.54 -0.68
N ALA A 57 -21.97 8.84 -0.65
CA ALA A 57 -21.89 9.68 -1.84
C ALA A 57 -20.44 10.00 -2.16
N MET A 58 -20.13 10.18 -3.44
CA MET A 58 -18.80 10.60 -3.87
C MET A 58 -18.58 12.08 -3.51
N PRO A 59 -17.53 12.44 -2.74
CA PRO A 59 -17.28 13.82 -2.37
C PRO A 59 -16.93 14.69 -3.59
N THR A 60 -17.19 15.99 -3.49
CA THR A 60 -16.87 16.96 -4.55
C THR A 60 -15.37 16.95 -4.85
N GLY A 61 -15.04 16.82 -6.14
CA GLY A 61 -13.66 16.79 -6.62
C GLY A 61 -12.90 15.47 -6.43
N VAL A 62 -13.51 14.44 -5.84
CA VAL A 62 -12.96 13.08 -5.83
C VAL A 62 -13.32 12.37 -7.14
N THR A 63 -12.36 11.70 -7.76
CA THR A 63 -12.57 10.89 -8.97
C THR A 63 -12.29 9.42 -8.69
N TRP A 64 -12.82 8.51 -9.52
CA TRP A 64 -12.54 7.07 -9.40
C TRP A 64 -11.04 6.78 -9.55
N ARG A 65 -10.33 7.56 -10.37
CA ARG A 65 -8.86 7.51 -10.45
C ARG A 65 -8.20 7.88 -9.12
N GLY A 66 -8.74 8.88 -8.40
CA GLY A 66 -8.29 9.25 -7.06
C GLY A 66 -8.50 8.13 -6.04
N ILE A 67 -9.65 7.46 -6.07
CA ILE A 67 -9.94 6.31 -5.20
C ILE A 67 -8.99 5.14 -5.51
N CYS A 68 -8.80 4.80 -6.80
CA CYS A 68 -7.84 3.77 -7.19
C CYS A 68 -6.42 4.12 -6.75
N GLY A 69 -5.98 5.37 -6.97
CA GLY A 69 -4.66 5.84 -6.54
C GLY A 69 -4.48 5.80 -5.03
N ALA A 70 -5.50 6.20 -4.26
CA ALA A 70 -5.52 6.05 -2.81
C ALA A 70 -5.49 4.58 -2.37
N GLY A 71 -6.15 3.69 -3.13
CA GLY A 71 -6.07 2.24 -2.94
C GLY A 71 -4.65 1.70 -3.08
N TRP A 72 -3.92 2.16 -4.09
CA TRP A 72 -2.49 1.85 -4.29
C TRP A 72 -1.62 2.38 -3.16
N LEU A 73 -1.82 3.62 -2.71
CA LEU A 73 -1.12 4.15 -1.54
C LEU A 73 -1.47 3.37 -0.26
N GLY A 74 -2.71 2.91 -0.12
CA GLY A 74 -3.14 2.02 0.96
C GLY A 74 -2.40 0.68 0.95
N GLY A 75 -1.87 0.28 -0.21
CA GLY A 75 -0.94 -0.82 -0.50
C GLY A 75 0.43 -0.72 0.16
N ILE A 76 0.83 0.46 0.64
CA ILE A 76 2.10 0.68 1.33
C ILE A 76 2.02 0.05 2.73
N GLY A 77 2.35 -1.24 2.82
CA GLY A 77 2.27 -2.01 4.05
C GLY A 77 3.37 -1.70 5.06
N PHE A 78 4.54 -1.25 4.60
CA PHE A 78 5.77 -0.97 5.36
C PHE A 78 5.70 -1.28 6.86
N THR A 79 5.45 -0.31 7.74
CA THR A 79 5.57 -0.50 9.19
C THR A 79 4.56 -1.47 9.78
N MET A 80 3.29 -1.39 9.39
CA MET A 80 2.25 -2.29 9.93
C MET A 80 2.43 -3.73 9.43
N SER A 81 2.83 -3.91 8.18
CA SER A 81 3.12 -5.24 7.64
C SER A 81 4.40 -5.83 8.22
N LEU A 82 5.45 -5.03 8.46
CA LEU A 82 6.67 -5.49 9.13
C LEU A 82 6.36 -5.95 10.57
N PHE A 83 5.50 -5.21 11.27
CA PHE A 83 5.04 -5.59 12.60
C PHE A 83 4.24 -6.89 12.57
N ILE A 84 3.25 -7.00 11.68
CA ILE A 84 2.44 -8.22 11.54
C ILE A 84 3.31 -9.41 11.14
N ALA A 85 4.28 -9.24 10.24
CA ALA A 85 5.20 -10.32 9.86
C ALA A 85 6.04 -10.79 11.05
N GLY A 86 6.51 -9.88 11.90
CA GLY A 86 7.22 -10.22 13.14
C GLY A 86 6.37 -10.98 14.16
N LEU A 87 5.06 -10.75 14.17
CA LEU A 87 4.11 -11.52 14.99
C LEU A 87 3.74 -12.87 14.35
N ALA A 88 3.66 -12.92 13.02
CA ALA A 88 3.19 -14.09 12.28
C ALA A 88 4.28 -15.14 12.06
N PHE A 89 5.54 -14.73 11.93
CA PHE A 89 6.66 -15.62 11.65
C PHE A 89 7.66 -15.59 12.80
N GLY A 90 7.66 -16.65 13.62
CA GLY A 90 8.66 -16.87 14.67
C GLY A 90 10.01 -17.36 14.12
N ASP A 91 10.02 -17.95 12.91
CA ASP A 91 11.23 -18.42 12.24
C ASP A 91 11.96 -17.26 11.54
N ILE A 92 13.20 -17.02 11.96
CA ILE A 92 14.10 -16.00 11.39
C ILE A 92 14.21 -16.05 9.86
N PRO A 93 14.35 -17.22 9.19
CA PRO A 93 14.48 -17.25 7.73
C PRO A 93 13.21 -16.80 6.99
N LEU A 94 12.02 -17.20 7.47
CA LEU A 94 10.75 -16.82 6.85
C LEU A 94 10.42 -15.34 7.06
N LEU A 95 10.76 -14.82 8.24
CA LEU A 95 10.60 -13.39 8.51
C LEU A 95 11.43 -12.55 7.55
N SER A 96 12.69 -12.90 7.30
CA SER A 96 13.54 -12.18 6.34
C SER A 96 12.92 -12.14 4.93
N VAL A 97 12.43 -13.29 4.46
CA VAL A 97 11.74 -13.42 3.18
C VAL A 97 10.47 -12.55 3.11
N ALA A 98 9.65 -12.56 4.17
CA ALA A 98 8.46 -11.72 4.25
C ALA A 98 8.82 -10.23 4.20
N LYS A 99 9.88 -9.81 4.92
CA LYS A 99 10.34 -8.41 4.91
C LYS A 99 10.76 -7.97 3.50
N VAL A 100 11.48 -8.80 2.74
CA VAL A 100 11.80 -8.50 1.33
C VAL A 100 10.51 -8.23 0.54
N GLY A 101 9.52 -9.13 0.62
CA GLY A 101 8.24 -8.97 -0.05
C GLY A 101 7.50 -7.69 0.34
N ILE A 102 7.46 -7.35 1.63
CA ILE A 102 6.82 -6.12 2.14
C ILE A 102 7.49 -4.88 1.56
N LEU A 103 8.82 -4.83 1.58
CA LEU A 103 9.59 -3.66 1.10
C LEU A 103 9.41 -3.48 -0.41
N SER A 104 9.52 -4.57 -1.18
CA SER A 104 9.33 -4.54 -2.63
C SER A 104 7.91 -4.14 -3.01
N ALA A 105 6.89 -4.71 -2.35
CA ALA A 105 5.51 -4.33 -2.59
C ALA A 105 5.24 -2.87 -2.21
N SER A 106 5.76 -2.40 -1.06
CA SER A 106 5.56 -1.02 -0.62
C SER A 106 6.15 -0.01 -1.60
N LEU A 107 7.34 -0.32 -2.16
CA LEU A 107 7.97 0.53 -3.17
C LEU A 107 7.13 0.59 -4.45
N ILE A 108 6.71 -0.57 -4.97
CA ILE A 108 5.88 -0.65 -6.18
C ILE A 108 4.56 0.09 -5.95
N ALA A 109 3.89 -0.16 -4.83
CA ALA A 109 2.63 0.46 -4.47
C ALA A 109 2.75 1.99 -4.37
N GLY A 110 3.83 2.49 -3.76
CA GLY A 110 4.11 3.92 -3.67
C GLY A 110 4.34 4.56 -5.04
N VAL A 111 5.13 3.93 -5.91
CA VAL A 111 5.40 4.45 -7.27
C VAL A 111 4.11 4.45 -8.10
N VAL A 112 3.36 3.36 -8.11
CA VAL A 112 2.10 3.26 -8.86
C VAL A 112 1.06 4.25 -8.30
N GLY A 113 0.89 4.32 -6.99
CA GLY A 113 -0.02 5.28 -6.35
C GLY A 113 0.35 6.73 -6.68
N TRP A 114 1.64 7.09 -6.58
CA TRP A 114 2.12 8.41 -6.95
C TRP A 114 1.87 8.72 -8.44
N THR A 115 2.19 7.79 -9.35
CA THR A 115 1.96 8.00 -10.80
C THR A 115 0.48 8.14 -11.17
N LEU A 116 -0.43 7.45 -10.47
CA LEU A 116 -1.87 7.59 -10.67
C LEU A 116 -2.40 8.93 -10.16
N LEU A 117 -1.84 9.43 -9.06
CA LEU A 117 -2.32 10.64 -8.39
C LEU A 117 -1.67 11.93 -8.91
N ARG A 118 -0.44 11.88 -9.46
CA ARG A 118 0.30 13.08 -9.91
C ARG A 118 -0.47 13.95 -10.92
N GLY A 119 -1.35 13.35 -11.72
CA GLY A 119 -2.13 14.03 -12.75
C GLY A 119 -3.52 14.49 -12.29
N ILE A 120 -3.90 14.21 -11.03
CA ILE A 120 -5.15 14.66 -10.45
C ILE A 120 -4.89 16.03 -9.86
N GLY A 121 -5.31 17.07 -10.57
CA GLY A 121 -5.21 18.46 -10.09
C GLY A 121 -5.98 18.66 -8.78
N PRO A 122 -5.65 19.70 -7.99
CA PRO A 122 -6.33 19.98 -6.74
C PRO A 122 -7.84 20.09 -6.97
N ALA A 123 -8.56 19.17 -6.32
CA ALA A 123 -10.01 19.03 -6.34
C ALA A 123 -10.78 20.26 -5.82
N ALA A 124 -10.10 21.34 -5.44
CA ALA A 124 -10.67 22.49 -4.74
C ALA A 124 -10.66 23.82 -5.52
N GLU A 125 -10.02 23.93 -6.70
CA GLU A 125 -9.85 25.23 -7.38
C GLU A 125 -10.75 25.44 -8.61
N LYS A 126 -11.82 24.65 -8.76
CA LYS A 126 -12.78 24.83 -9.87
C LYS A 126 -14.18 25.27 -9.44
N ALA A 127 -14.42 25.44 -8.13
CA ALA A 127 -15.72 25.88 -7.62
C ALA A 127 -15.82 27.42 -7.45
N THR A 128 -14.71 28.15 -7.47
CA THR A 128 -14.66 29.61 -7.21
C THR A 128 -14.29 30.46 -8.43
N ALA A 129 -14.10 29.87 -9.60
CA ALA A 129 -13.76 30.59 -10.84
C ALA A 129 -14.97 30.83 -11.76
N GLY A 130 -16.19 30.68 -11.25
CA GLY A 130 -17.43 30.74 -12.02
C GLY A 130 -18.55 31.57 -11.39
N GLU A 131 -18.23 32.47 -10.46
CA GLU A 131 -19.15 33.49 -9.94
C GLU A 131 -18.63 34.89 -10.25
#